data_AF-A0A9D2N8C0-F1
#
_entry.id   AF-A0A9D2N8C0-F1
#
_cell.length_a   1.000
_cell.length_b   1.000
_cell.length_c   1.000
_cell.angle_alpha   90.00
_cell.angle_beta   90.00
_cell.angle_gamma   90.00
#
_symmetry.space_group_name_H-M   'P 1'
#
loop_
_entity.id
_entity.type
_entity.pdbx_description
1 polymer ?
#
loop_
_entity_poly.entity_id
_entity_poly.type
_entity_poly.pdbx_seq_one_letter_code
_entity_poly.pdbx_strand_id
1 'polypeptide(L)'
;MIEINRETMREELLQRLISIFSLPETRFAVIKRLYIPKASDREALKDLAAQAVERCYHDFVSDIDIHVHVVLSPQSPFSREEYLRRIDRFGFREQECLGVIFAKETDTWRIILKNGMRYDFIFELTFDSQAEVFSLPPLSDEPRLPEVPLWPAENISRFWFESSYALTRLYRDHYLQADQQANVLLNETLTLQNTPLCRHGAIPFRRHGSREVPAYTLVDPDSCPFRSDTPGFSMIAGKVYAATVTYDRLITQRTPSYPERRQDLFAIWNFYHSTLYR
;
A
#
# COMPACT_ATOMS: atom_id res chain seq x y z
N MET A 1 0.34 -9.31 -17.44
CA MET A 1 0.84 -7.99 -17.86
C MET A 1 0.00 -6.97 -17.12
N ILE A 2 0.59 -5.99 -16.45
CA ILE A 2 -0.16 -4.93 -15.77
C ILE A 2 -0.61 -3.91 -16.81
N GLU A 3 -1.87 -3.48 -16.72
CA GLU A 3 -2.43 -2.43 -17.55
C GLU A 3 -3.26 -1.48 -16.69
N ILE A 4 -2.79 -0.25 -16.54
CA ILE A 4 -3.45 0.79 -15.74
C ILE A 4 -4.06 1.80 -16.71
N ASN A 5 -5.33 1.59 -17.05
CA ASN A 5 -6.08 2.46 -17.93
C ASN A 5 -7.45 2.76 -17.30
N ARG A 6 -8.24 3.61 -17.95
CA ARG A 6 -9.57 3.98 -17.41
C ARG A 6 -10.49 2.77 -17.27
N GLU A 7 -10.47 1.84 -18.22
CA GLU A 7 -11.33 0.66 -18.19
C GLU A 7 -11.01 -0.24 -16.99
N THR A 8 -9.74 -0.60 -16.81
CA THR A 8 -9.32 -1.41 -15.66
C THR A 8 -9.61 -0.71 -14.34
N MET A 9 -9.37 0.60 -14.24
CA MET A 9 -9.70 1.38 -13.04
C MET A 9 -11.19 1.43 -12.74
N ARG A 10 -12.06 1.48 -13.76
CA ARG A 10 -13.51 1.45 -13.57
C ARG A 10 -13.98 0.11 -13.02
N GLU A 11 -13.46 -0.98 -13.58
CA GLU A 11 -13.80 -2.34 -13.13
C GLU A 11 -13.37 -2.57 -11.69
N GLU A 12 -12.12 -2.21 -11.37
CA GLU A 12 -11.57 -2.35 -10.02
C GLU A 12 -12.32 -1.47 -9.01
N LEU A 13 -12.56 -0.20 -9.33
CA LEU A 13 -13.34 0.68 -8.46
C LEU A 13 -14.76 0.15 -8.23
N LEU A 14 -15.42 -0.39 -9.26
CA LEU A 14 -16.74 -1.00 -9.12
C LEU A 14 -16.70 -2.17 -8.14
N GLN A 15 -15.70 -3.06 -8.23
CA GLN A 15 -15.56 -4.17 -7.28
C GLN A 15 -15.33 -3.70 -5.84
N ARG A 16 -14.54 -2.62 -5.65
CA ARG A 16 -14.36 -2.03 -4.31
C ARG A 16 -15.65 -1.43 -3.79
N LEU A 17 -16.39 -0.67 -4.60
CA LEU A 17 -17.68 -0.10 -4.20
C LEU A 17 -18.71 -1.18 -3.85
N ILE A 18 -18.76 -2.29 -4.59
CA ILE A 18 -19.60 -3.45 -4.25
C ILE A 18 -19.23 -4.00 -2.86
N SER A 19 -17.92 -4.16 -2.60
CA SER A 19 -17.43 -4.66 -1.30
C SER A 19 -17.75 -3.69 -0.16
N ILE A 20 -17.50 -2.40 -0.36
CA ILE A 20 -17.80 -1.31 0.58
C ILE A 20 -19.30 -1.30 0.92
N PHE A 21 -20.17 -1.33 -0.09
CA PHE A 21 -21.61 -1.27 0.12
C PHE A 21 -22.24 -2.59 0.57
N SER A 22 -21.49 -3.70 0.53
CA SER A 22 -21.94 -4.95 1.17
C SER A 22 -22.05 -4.84 2.69
N LEU A 23 -21.31 -3.91 3.31
CA LEU A 23 -21.30 -3.72 4.75
C LEU A 23 -22.57 -2.98 5.23
N PRO A 24 -23.28 -3.48 6.25
CA PRO A 24 -24.54 -2.90 6.71
C PRO A 24 -24.39 -1.47 7.25
N GLU A 25 -23.23 -1.15 7.84
CA GLU A 25 -22.96 0.15 8.45
C GLU A 25 -22.60 1.26 7.45
N THR A 26 -22.24 0.90 6.22
CA THR A 26 -21.92 1.90 5.18
C THR A 26 -23.18 2.52 4.61
N ARG A 27 -23.18 3.84 4.43
CA ARG A 27 -24.34 4.60 3.91
C ARG A 27 -24.10 5.16 2.51
N PHE A 28 -22.93 5.73 2.28
CA PHE A 28 -22.56 6.30 0.99
C PHE A 28 -21.05 6.43 0.91
N ALA A 29 -20.57 6.70 -0.30
CA ALA A 29 -19.20 7.11 -0.56
C ALA A 29 -19.18 8.45 -1.32
N VAL A 30 -18.09 9.19 -1.20
CA VAL A 30 -17.82 10.40 -1.98
C VAL A 30 -16.46 10.26 -2.66
N ILE A 31 -16.44 10.41 -3.98
CA ILE A 31 -15.21 10.38 -4.79
C ILE A 31 -15.16 11.66 -5.62
N LYS A 32 -14.16 12.53 -5.39
CA LYS A 32 -14.04 13.86 -6.06
C LYS A 32 -15.38 14.60 -6.17
N ARG A 33 -16.07 14.79 -5.04
CA ARG A 33 -17.39 15.45 -4.92
C ARG A 33 -18.56 14.73 -5.63
N LEU A 34 -18.35 13.54 -6.18
CA LEU A 34 -19.44 12.68 -6.64
C LEU A 34 -20.00 11.93 -5.43
N TYR A 35 -21.25 12.20 -5.09
CA TYR A 35 -21.98 11.43 -4.09
C TYR A 35 -22.45 10.10 -4.70
N ILE A 36 -22.05 9.00 -4.07
CA ILE A 36 -22.40 7.64 -4.46
C ILE A 36 -23.21 7.04 -3.30
N PRO A 37 -24.55 7.07 -3.36
CA PRO A 37 -25.36 6.42 -2.33
C PRO A 37 -25.10 4.92 -2.35
N LYS A 38 -25.29 4.26 -1.21
CA LYS A 38 -25.43 2.80 -1.18
C LYS A 38 -26.66 2.43 -2.01
N ALA A 39 -26.43 2.10 -3.27
CA ALA A 39 -27.46 1.77 -4.25
C ALA A 39 -27.65 0.25 -4.31
N SER A 40 -28.90 -0.19 -4.44
CA SER A 40 -29.25 -1.59 -4.65
C SER A 40 -29.08 -2.04 -6.10
N ASP A 41 -28.99 -1.10 -7.04
CA ASP A 41 -28.87 -1.35 -8.48
C ASP A 41 -27.41 -1.32 -8.93
N ARG A 42 -26.95 -2.45 -9.48
CA ARG A 42 -25.58 -2.66 -9.93
C ARG A 42 -25.24 -1.83 -11.18
N GLU A 43 -26.20 -1.61 -12.09
CA GLU A 43 -25.92 -0.82 -13.29
C GLU A 43 -25.75 0.66 -12.93
N ALA A 44 -26.60 1.19 -12.05
CA ALA A 44 -26.42 2.53 -11.50
C ALA A 44 -25.06 2.71 -10.80
N LEU A 45 -24.61 1.70 -10.04
CA LEU A 45 -23.30 1.73 -9.40
C LEU A 45 -22.14 1.71 -10.40
N LYS A 46 -22.28 0.95 -11.49
CA LYS A 46 -21.30 0.90 -12.60
C LYS A 46 -21.16 2.25 -13.28
N ASP A 47 -22.27 2.94 -13.54
CA ASP A 47 -22.25 4.29 -14.13
C ASP A 47 -21.62 5.33 -13.19
N LEU A 48 -21.89 5.23 -11.89
CA LEU A 48 -21.27 6.11 -10.89
C LEU A 48 -19.77 5.85 -10.74
N ALA A 49 -19.33 4.58 -10.77
CA ALA A 49 -17.91 4.21 -10.78
C ALA A 49 -17.21 4.77 -12.03
N ALA A 50 -17.85 4.69 -13.20
CA ALA A 50 -17.33 5.28 -14.44
C ALA A 50 -17.13 6.80 -14.32
N GLN A 51 -18.14 7.52 -13.81
CA GLN A 51 -18.05 8.95 -13.58
C GLN A 51 -16.99 9.34 -12.55
N ALA A 52 -16.82 8.54 -11.49
CA ALA A 52 -15.80 8.75 -10.48
C ALA A 52 -14.39 8.64 -11.09
N VAL A 53 -14.12 7.61 -11.89
CA VAL A 53 -12.83 7.45 -12.59
C VAL A 53 -12.55 8.61 -13.53
N GLU A 54 -13.54 9.08 -14.30
CA GLU A 54 -13.34 10.25 -15.17
C GLU A 54 -12.94 11.52 -14.41
N ARG A 55 -13.40 11.68 -13.16
CA ARG A 55 -13.03 12.83 -12.31
C ARG A 55 -11.67 12.68 -11.63
N CYS A 56 -11.21 11.45 -11.41
CA CYS A 56 -9.94 11.15 -10.74
C CYS A 56 -8.78 10.95 -11.71
N TYR A 57 -9.05 10.50 -12.93
CA TYR A 57 -8.02 10.08 -13.87
C TYR A 57 -7.35 11.28 -14.54
N HIS A 58 -6.19 11.66 -14.03
CA HIS A 58 -5.30 12.62 -14.69
C HIS A 58 -4.26 11.89 -15.57
N ASP A 59 -3.76 10.77 -15.07
CA ASP A 59 -2.73 9.92 -15.65
C ASP A 59 -2.85 8.48 -15.08
N PHE A 60 -2.07 7.52 -15.58
CA PHE A 60 -2.04 6.14 -15.06
C PHE A 60 -1.33 6.03 -13.70
N VAL A 61 -0.84 7.13 -13.13
CA VAL A 61 -0.38 7.24 -11.74
C VAL A 61 -1.39 8.01 -10.89
N SER A 62 -2.67 8.05 -11.26
CA SER A 62 -3.69 8.74 -10.46
C SER A 62 -4.14 7.90 -9.28
N ASP A 63 -4.35 8.57 -8.14
CA ASP A 63 -4.93 7.99 -6.93
C ASP A 63 -6.46 8.16 -6.96
N ILE A 64 -7.20 7.20 -6.41
CA ILE A 64 -8.64 7.34 -6.21
C ILE A 64 -8.91 7.59 -4.72
N ASP A 65 -9.32 8.82 -4.41
CA ASP A 65 -9.70 9.22 -3.05
C ASP A 65 -11.15 8.79 -2.78
N ILE A 66 -11.34 7.79 -1.92
CA ILE A 66 -12.65 7.27 -1.54
C ILE A 66 -12.96 7.69 -0.11
N HIS A 67 -13.88 8.64 0.05
CA HIS A 67 -14.43 8.98 1.36
C HIS A 67 -15.63 8.08 1.63
N VAL A 68 -15.60 7.26 2.68
CA VAL A 68 -16.70 6.35 3.00
C VAL A 68 -17.35 6.80 4.30
N HIS A 69 -18.66 7.03 4.22
CA HIS A 69 -19.46 7.38 5.38
C HIS A 69 -20.03 6.10 6.02
N VAL A 70 -19.67 5.92 7.29
CA VAL A 70 -20.04 4.77 8.10
C VAL A 70 -20.80 5.24 9.33
N VAL A 71 -21.94 4.61 9.60
CA VAL A 71 -22.75 4.86 10.79
C VAL A 71 -22.62 3.67 11.73
N LEU A 72 -22.06 3.90 12.92
CA LEU A 72 -21.81 2.87 13.92
C LEU A 72 -22.76 3.01 15.10
N SER A 73 -23.20 1.89 15.67
CA SER A 73 -23.92 1.91 16.93
C SER A 73 -22.95 2.07 18.11
N PRO A 74 -23.20 2.99 19.07
CA PRO A 74 -22.40 3.12 20.28
C PRO A 74 -22.54 1.91 21.23
N GLN A 75 -23.49 1.00 20.98
CA GLN A 75 -23.64 -0.26 21.71
C GLN A 75 -22.79 -1.40 21.12
N SER A 76 -22.09 -1.18 20.01
CA SER A 76 -21.24 -2.20 19.38
C SER A 76 -20.01 -2.52 20.27
N PRO A 77 -19.61 -3.79 20.42
CA PRO A 77 -18.55 -4.20 21.33
C PRO A 77 -17.14 -4.03 20.74
N PHE A 78 -16.87 -2.86 20.16
CA PHE A 78 -15.55 -2.50 19.65
C PHE A 78 -15.35 -0.98 19.75
N SER A 79 -14.09 -0.58 19.88
CA SER A 79 -13.66 0.80 19.84
C SER A 79 -13.58 1.33 18.41
N ARG A 80 -13.61 2.65 18.27
CA ARG A 80 -13.33 3.35 17.00
C ARG A 80 -12.02 2.90 16.38
N GLU A 81 -10.96 2.77 17.18
CA GLU A 81 -9.64 2.37 16.69
C GLU A 81 -9.64 0.94 16.17
N GLU A 82 -10.28 0.01 16.88
CA GLU A 82 -10.43 -1.37 16.41
C GLU A 82 -11.18 -1.43 15.09
N TYR A 83 -12.23 -0.62 14.90
CA TYR A 83 -12.97 -0.54 13.65
C TYR A 83 -12.10 -0.03 12.50
N LEU A 84 -11.38 1.08 12.71
CA LEU A 84 -10.54 1.71 11.69
C LEU A 84 -9.39 0.80 11.24
N ARG A 85 -8.96 -0.14 12.08
CA ARG A 85 -7.95 -1.13 11.71
C ARG A 85 -8.43 -2.16 10.68
N ARG A 86 -9.73 -2.19 10.35
CA ARG A 86 -10.38 -3.25 9.55
C ARG A 86 -10.55 -2.91 8.08
N ILE A 87 -9.48 -2.47 7.41
CA ILE A 87 -9.51 -2.21 5.97
C ILE A 87 -9.80 -3.48 5.15
N ASP A 88 -9.54 -4.66 5.72
CA ASP A 88 -9.89 -5.98 5.18
C ASP A 88 -11.39 -6.12 4.88
N ARG A 89 -12.25 -5.50 5.69
CA ARG A 89 -13.71 -5.53 5.52
C ARG A 89 -14.19 -4.75 4.30
N PHE A 90 -13.40 -3.79 3.82
CA PHE A 90 -13.74 -2.93 2.69
C PHE A 90 -13.21 -3.45 1.35
N GLY A 91 -12.88 -4.75 1.29
CA GLY A 91 -12.44 -5.40 0.06
C GLY A 91 -10.97 -5.17 -0.28
N PHE A 92 -10.14 -4.74 0.68
CA PHE A 92 -8.70 -4.62 0.50
C PHE A 92 -7.99 -5.74 1.27
N ARG A 93 -7.76 -6.86 0.59
CA ARG A 93 -7.12 -8.03 1.19
C ARG A 93 -5.60 -7.93 1.07
N GLU A 94 -4.88 -8.42 2.07
CA GLU A 94 -3.41 -8.34 2.08
C GLU A 94 -2.78 -8.97 0.83
N GLN A 95 -3.30 -10.10 0.35
CA GLN A 95 -2.74 -10.77 -0.84
C GLN A 95 -2.88 -9.95 -2.14
N GLU A 96 -3.81 -9.02 -2.20
CA GLU A 96 -4.06 -8.13 -3.35
C GLU A 96 -3.25 -6.84 -3.25
N CYS A 97 -2.81 -6.48 -2.04
CA CYS A 97 -2.06 -5.27 -1.76
C CYS A 97 -0.56 -5.49 -1.90
N LEU A 98 0.10 -4.58 -2.59
CA LEU A 98 1.57 -4.48 -2.58
C LEU A 98 2.02 -3.83 -1.26
N GLY A 99 1.35 -2.77 -0.86
CA GLY A 99 1.67 -1.98 0.33
C GLY A 99 0.46 -1.20 0.84
N VAL A 100 0.40 -1.00 2.15
CA VAL A 100 -0.71 -0.37 2.86
C VAL A 100 -0.15 0.41 4.05
N ILE A 101 -0.62 1.65 4.24
CA ILE A 101 -0.26 2.52 5.37
C ILE A 101 -1.53 3.13 5.97
N PHE A 102 -1.63 3.18 7.30
CA PHE A 102 -2.67 3.92 7.99
C PHE A 102 -2.13 5.25 8.54
N ALA A 103 -2.67 6.37 8.09
CA ALA A 103 -2.39 7.70 8.60
C ALA A 103 -3.44 8.08 9.66
N LYS A 104 -3.06 7.92 10.93
CA LYS A 104 -3.96 8.12 12.09
C LYS A 104 -4.53 9.53 12.17
N GLU A 105 -3.76 10.53 11.75
CA GLU A 105 -4.11 11.96 11.84
C GLU A 105 -5.30 12.32 10.93
N THR A 106 -5.55 11.50 9.92
CA THR A 106 -6.57 11.72 8.88
C THR A 106 -7.51 10.53 8.73
N ASP A 107 -7.38 9.52 9.61
CA ASP A 107 -8.08 8.23 9.53
C ASP A 107 -8.11 7.65 8.10
N THR A 108 -6.98 7.75 7.42
CA THR A 108 -6.84 7.42 6.00
C THR A 108 -5.95 6.21 5.82
N TRP A 109 -6.46 5.21 5.09
CA TRP A 109 -5.65 4.14 4.57
C TRP A 109 -5.13 4.49 3.18
N ARG A 110 -3.82 4.48 3.01
CA ARG A 110 -3.18 4.61 1.71
C ARG A 110 -2.77 3.25 1.21
N ILE A 111 -3.22 2.90 0.01
CA ILE A 111 -3.18 1.54 -0.50
C ILE A 111 -2.58 1.55 -1.90
N ILE A 112 -1.63 0.65 -2.15
CA ILE A 112 -1.20 0.27 -3.50
C ILE A 112 -1.52 -1.20 -3.70
N LEU A 113 -2.31 -1.50 -4.72
CA LEU A 113 -2.59 -2.86 -5.16
C LEU A 113 -1.45 -3.39 -6.03
N LYS A 114 -1.30 -4.72 -6.10
CA LYS A 114 -0.29 -5.38 -6.95
C LYS A 114 -0.50 -5.14 -8.44
N ASN A 115 -1.72 -4.78 -8.85
CA ASN A 115 -2.02 -4.36 -10.22
C ASN A 115 -1.63 -2.88 -10.51
N GLY A 116 -1.05 -2.17 -9.54
CA GLY A 116 -0.60 -0.79 -9.70
C GLY A 116 -1.62 0.28 -9.30
N MET A 117 -2.88 -0.09 -9.02
CA MET A 117 -3.91 0.88 -8.64
C MET A 117 -3.75 1.36 -7.21
N ARG A 118 -4.04 2.64 -7.01
CA ARG A 118 -3.77 3.33 -5.75
C ARG A 118 -5.03 4.01 -5.23
N TYR A 119 -5.21 3.91 -3.92
CA TYR A 119 -6.40 4.41 -3.23
C TYR A 119 -5.99 5.12 -1.94
N ASP A 120 -6.59 6.28 -1.71
CA ASP A 120 -6.68 6.88 -0.38
C ASP A 120 -8.10 6.63 0.12
N PHE A 121 -8.24 5.72 1.09
CA PHE A 121 -9.49 5.32 1.68
C PHE A 121 -9.70 6.02 3.01
N ILE A 122 -10.68 6.93 3.06
CA ILE A 122 -10.87 7.89 4.13
C ILE A 122 -12.17 7.55 4.86
N PHE A 123 -12.09 7.37 6.18
CA PHE A 123 -13.25 7.07 7.00
C PHE A 123 -13.94 8.35 7.50
N GLU A 124 -15.25 8.45 7.25
CA GLU A 124 -16.13 9.41 7.91
C GLU A 124 -17.07 8.64 8.84
N LEU A 125 -16.71 8.58 10.13
CA LEU A 125 -17.45 7.83 11.13
C LEU A 125 -18.45 8.72 11.87
N THR A 126 -19.69 8.27 11.93
CA THR A 126 -20.76 8.86 12.76
C THR A 126 -21.34 7.79 13.68
N PHE A 127 -21.87 8.22 14.83
CA PHE A 127 -22.46 7.32 15.82
C PHE A 127 -23.96 7.59 15.95
N ASP A 128 -24.76 6.54 15.88
CA ASP A 128 -26.22 6.61 15.99
C ASP A 128 -26.75 5.45 16.86
N SER A 129 -27.57 5.77 17.86
CA SER A 129 -28.17 4.77 18.76
C SER A 129 -29.21 3.88 18.08
N GLN A 130 -29.71 4.29 16.91
CA GLN A 130 -30.62 3.50 16.08
C GLN A 130 -29.90 2.64 15.03
N ALA A 131 -28.57 2.75 14.92
CA ALA A 131 -27.80 1.91 14.01
C ALA A 131 -27.77 0.45 14.47
N GLU A 132 -27.56 -0.45 13.52
CA GLU A 132 -27.45 -1.88 13.79
C GLU A 132 -26.24 -2.18 14.68
N VAL A 133 -26.46 -2.98 15.72
CA VAL A 133 -25.39 -3.49 16.58
C VAL A 133 -24.81 -4.73 15.93
N PHE A 134 -23.50 -4.74 15.73
CA PHE A 134 -22.78 -5.90 15.23
C PHE A 134 -21.45 -6.05 15.95
N SER A 135 -20.88 -7.25 15.90
CA SER A 135 -19.53 -7.50 16.37
C SER A 135 -18.58 -7.57 15.18
N LEU A 136 -17.36 -7.06 15.35
CA LEU A 136 -16.30 -7.33 14.40
C LEU A 136 -15.94 -8.82 14.50
N PRO A 137 -15.82 -9.55 13.37
CA PRO A 137 -15.24 -10.88 13.42
C PRO A 137 -13.84 -10.78 14.04
N PRO A 138 -13.38 -11.79 14.79
CA PRO A 138 -12.01 -11.77 15.29
C PRO A 138 -11.05 -11.55 14.13
N LEU A 139 -9.97 -10.79 14.35
CA LEU A 139 -8.84 -10.79 13.43
C LEU A 139 -8.45 -12.27 13.28
N SER A 140 -8.49 -12.82 12.06
CA SER A 140 -8.14 -14.21 11.79
C SER A 140 -6.86 -14.53 12.55
N ASP A 141 -6.91 -15.56 13.39
CA ASP A 141 -5.89 -15.91 14.40
C ASP A 141 -4.53 -15.35 14.02
N GLU A 142 -4.00 -14.41 14.82
CA GLU A 142 -2.59 -14.08 14.74
C GLU A 142 -1.85 -15.42 14.70
N PRO A 143 -1.17 -15.77 13.58
CA PRO A 143 -0.44 -17.02 13.53
C PRO A 143 0.49 -16.96 14.73
N ARG A 144 0.40 -17.99 15.61
CA ARG A 144 1.27 -18.14 16.79
C ARG A 144 2.63 -17.63 16.38
N LEU A 145 3.04 -16.49 16.96
CA LEU A 145 4.26 -15.81 16.54
C LEU A 145 5.36 -16.88 16.47
N PRO A 146 6.04 -17.03 15.34
CA PRO A 146 7.16 -17.96 15.29
C PRO A 146 8.14 -17.57 16.40
N GLU A 147 8.90 -18.55 16.91
CA GLU A 147 9.85 -18.36 18.03
C GLU A 147 10.93 -17.27 17.77
N VAL A 148 10.98 -16.71 16.56
CA VAL A 148 11.89 -15.68 16.10
C VAL A 148 11.12 -14.36 15.96
N PRO A 149 11.62 -13.21 16.47
CA PRO A 149 10.97 -11.93 16.23
C PRO A 149 10.94 -11.64 14.73
N LEU A 150 9.73 -11.68 14.16
CA LEU A 150 9.48 -11.29 12.79
C LEU A 150 9.65 -9.79 12.64
N TRP A 151 10.11 -9.35 11.46
CA TRP A 151 10.01 -7.95 11.10
C TRP A 151 8.52 -7.55 11.03
N PRO A 152 8.09 -6.43 11.62
CA PRO A 152 6.68 -6.06 11.67
C PRO A 152 6.05 -5.99 10.28
N ALA A 153 4.88 -6.62 10.10
CA ALA A 153 4.15 -6.60 8.82
C ALA A 153 3.83 -5.17 8.35
N GLU A 154 3.59 -4.24 9.28
CA GLU A 154 3.39 -2.82 8.99
C GLU A 154 4.62 -2.17 8.35
N ASN A 155 5.84 -2.55 8.75
CA ASN A 155 7.08 -2.03 8.13
C ASN A 155 7.23 -2.57 6.70
N ILE A 156 6.89 -3.84 6.48
CA ILE A 156 6.86 -4.46 5.14
C ILE A 156 5.87 -3.70 4.25
N SER A 157 4.62 -3.57 4.67
CA SER A 157 3.57 -2.89 3.90
C SER A 157 3.91 -1.43 3.61
N ARG A 158 4.51 -0.72 4.57
CA ARG A 158 4.99 0.65 4.38
C ARG A 158 6.14 0.75 3.38
N PHE A 159 7.14 -0.12 3.46
CA PHE A 159 8.27 -0.11 2.52
C PHE A 159 7.80 -0.23 1.07
N TRP A 160 6.86 -1.15 0.80
CA TRP A 160 6.33 -1.37 -0.54
C TRP A 160 5.43 -0.24 -1.03
N PHE A 161 4.65 0.36 -0.12
CA PHE A 161 3.89 1.57 -0.44
C PHE A 161 4.81 2.74 -0.82
N GLU A 162 5.82 3.02 0.01
CA GLU A 162 6.78 4.10 -0.23
C GLU A 162 7.60 3.86 -1.51
N SER A 163 7.90 2.60 -1.83
CA SER A 163 8.55 2.22 -3.09
C SER A 163 7.70 2.61 -4.29
N SER A 164 6.40 2.28 -4.28
CA SER A 164 5.49 2.71 -5.34
C SER A 164 5.35 4.23 -5.42
N TYR A 165 5.36 4.92 -4.27
CA TYR A 165 5.25 6.38 -4.21
C TYR A 165 6.51 7.08 -4.74
N ALA A 166 7.70 6.53 -4.47
CA ALA A 166 8.95 7.01 -5.06
C ALA A 166 8.91 6.91 -6.59
N LEU A 167 8.38 5.80 -7.15
CA LEU A 167 8.21 5.64 -8.59
C LEU A 167 7.27 6.69 -9.18
N THR A 168 6.11 6.95 -8.56
CA THR A 168 5.17 7.94 -9.13
C THR A 168 5.71 9.35 -9.10
N ARG A 169 6.52 9.71 -8.10
CA ARG A 169 7.24 11.00 -8.07
C ARG A 169 8.34 11.06 -9.14
N LEU A 170 9.10 9.98 -9.30
CA LEU A 170 10.15 9.89 -10.30
C LEU A 170 9.61 10.08 -11.72
N TYR A 171 8.51 9.41 -12.05
CA TYR A 171 7.84 9.47 -13.35
C TYR A 171 7.04 10.76 -13.61
N ARG A 172 6.86 11.60 -12.58
CA ARG A 172 6.30 12.96 -12.70
C ARG A 172 7.39 14.04 -12.69
N ASP A 173 8.67 13.65 -12.84
CA ASP A 173 9.84 14.53 -12.77
C ASP A 173 10.00 15.30 -11.44
N HIS A 174 9.38 14.82 -10.36
CA HIS A 174 9.54 15.38 -9.02
C HIS A 174 10.81 14.83 -8.36
N TYR A 175 11.98 15.04 -8.99
CA TYR A 175 13.23 14.35 -8.61
C TYR A 175 13.67 14.55 -7.17
N LEU A 176 13.49 15.74 -6.59
CA LEU A 176 13.84 15.97 -5.18
C LEU A 176 12.99 15.11 -4.23
N GLN A 177 11.68 15.04 -4.49
CA GLN A 177 10.76 14.23 -3.68
C GLN A 177 11.02 12.74 -3.91
N ALA A 178 11.27 12.33 -5.16
CA ALA A 178 11.60 10.95 -5.49
C ALA A 178 12.91 10.50 -4.83
N ASP A 179 13.96 11.33 -4.86
CA ASP A 179 15.24 11.03 -4.21
C ASP A 179 15.10 10.98 -2.69
N GLN A 180 14.34 11.90 -2.08
CA GLN A 180 14.02 11.86 -0.66
C GLN A 180 13.42 10.50 -0.27
N GLN A 181 12.43 10.01 -1.01
CA GLN A 181 11.82 8.70 -0.73
C GLN A 181 12.76 7.54 -1.03
N ALA A 182 13.58 7.62 -2.09
CA ALA A 182 14.60 6.61 -2.36
C ALA A 182 15.59 6.47 -1.17
N ASN A 183 15.99 7.58 -0.55
CA ASN A 183 16.85 7.55 0.63
C ASN A 183 16.12 7.00 1.87
N VAL A 184 14.82 7.26 2.04
CA VAL A 184 14.00 6.61 3.09
C VAL A 184 13.99 5.09 2.91
N LEU A 185 13.82 4.60 1.68
CA LEU A 185 13.86 3.16 1.38
C LEU A 185 15.22 2.55 1.71
N LEU A 186 16.32 3.21 1.33
CA LEU A 186 17.66 2.77 1.68
C LEU A 186 17.87 2.71 3.21
N ASN A 187 17.40 3.72 3.95
CA ASN A 187 17.46 3.73 5.41
C ASN A 187 16.63 2.61 6.05
N GLU A 188 15.46 2.30 5.50
CA GLU A 188 14.67 1.16 5.96
C GLU A 188 15.40 -0.17 5.71
N THR A 189 16.09 -0.33 4.57
CA THR A 189 16.92 -1.52 4.32
C THR A 189 18.10 -1.63 5.29
N LEU A 190 18.71 -0.51 5.67
CA LEU A 190 19.77 -0.45 6.67
C LEU A 190 19.24 -0.83 8.05
N THR A 191 18.05 -0.36 8.40
CA THR A 191 17.39 -0.69 9.68
C THR A 191 17.09 -2.18 9.71
N LEU A 192 16.49 -2.73 8.63
CA LEU A 192 16.26 -4.16 8.47
C LEU A 192 17.57 -4.98 8.54
N GLN A 193 18.68 -4.51 7.98
CA GLN A 193 19.98 -5.20 8.08
C GLN A 193 20.53 -5.18 9.50
N ASN A 194 20.38 -4.05 10.20
CA ASN A 194 20.96 -3.83 11.53
C ASN A 194 20.16 -4.47 12.66
N THR A 195 18.85 -4.65 12.50
CA THR A 195 18.04 -5.24 13.57
C THR A 195 18.47 -6.68 13.81
N PRO A 196 18.88 -7.05 15.03
CA PRO A 196 19.37 -8.37 15.34
C PRO A 196 18.31 -9.46 15.03
N LEU A 197 18.75 -10.58 14.45
CA LEU A 197 17.96 -11.80 14.42
C LEU A 197 18.10 -12.47 15.80
N CYS A 198 17.15 -12.28 16.70
CA CYS A 198 17.15 -13.03 17.95
C CYS A 198 16.70 -14.46 17.67
N ARG A 199 17.63 -15.36 17.35
CA ARG A 199 17.36 -16.79 17.43
C ARG A 199 17.56 -17.21 18.89
N HIS A 200 16.53 -17.79 19.51
CA HIS A 200 16.60 -18.52 20.79
C HIS A 200 17.17 -17.76 21.99
N GLY A 201 16.44 -16.80 22.56
CA GLY A 201 16.68 -16.30 23.93
C GLY A 201 18.02 -15.59 24.19
N ALA A 202 18.86 -15.40 23.17
CA ALA A 202 20.09 -14.63 23.30
C ALA A 202 19.76 -13.13 23.32
N ILE A 203 20.22 -12.44 24.37
CA ILE A 203 20.15 -10.98 24.45
C ILE A 203 20.94 -10.42 23.26
N PRO A 204 20.35 -9.57 22.40
CA PRO A 204 21.03 -9.07 21.23
C PRO A 204 22.04 -7.99 21.64
N PHE A 205 23.20 -8.42 22.14
CA PHE A 205 24.37 -7.56 22.24
C PHE A 205 25.09 -7.57 20.90
N ARG A 206 24.74 -6.66 19.98
CA ARG A 206 25.67 -6.26 18.92
C ARG A 206 26.60 -5.19 19.48
N ARG A 207 27.90 -5.49 19.57
CA ARG A 207 28.92 -4.44 19.56
C ARG A 207 28.96 -3.88 18.14
N HIS A 208 28.34 -2.72 17.91
CA HIS A 208 28.50 -2.00 16.66
C HIS A 208 30.00 -1.74 16.39
N GLY A 209 30.46 -1.97 15.16
CA GLY A 209 31.78 -1.56 14.70
C GLY A 209 32.71 -2.71 14.29
N SER A 210 32.58 -3.19 13.06
CA SER A 210 33.74 -3.63 12.26
C SER A 210 33.39 -3.72 10.76
N ARG A 211 33.62 -2.63 10.00
CA ARG A 211 33.64 -2.62 8.52
C ARG A 211 32.44 -3.27 7.80
N GLU A 212 31.26 -3.33 8.43
CA GLU A 212 30.07 -3.90 7.80
C GLU A 212 29.67 -3.05 6.60
N VAL A 213 29.48 -3.72 5.46
CA VAL A 213 29.11 -3.07 4.20
C VAL A 213 27.58 -2.98 4.12
N PRO A 214 27.00 -1.81 3.80
CA PRO A 214 25.58 -1.70 3.53
C PRO A 214 25.13 -2.65 2.43
N ALA A 215 24.18 -3.54 2.72
CA ALA A 215 23.79 -4.62 1.81
C ALA A 215 23.26 -4.12 0.47
N TYR A 216 22.67 -2.91 0.44
CA TYR A 216 22.17 -2.30 -0.80
C TYR A 216 23.29 -1.93 -1.78
N THR A 217 24.52 -1.70 -1.30
CA THR A 217 25.67 -1.39 -2.17
C THR A 217 26.19 -2.60 -2.93
N LEU A 218 25.73 -3.81 -2.56
CA LEU A 218 26.04 -5.05 -3.29
C LEU A 218 25.13 -5.26 -4.51
N VAL A 219 24.06 -4.47 -4.64
CA VAL A 219 23.22 -4.44 -5.83
C VAL A 219 23.75 -3.32 -6.71
N ASP A 220 24.23 -3.68 -7.90
CA ASP A 220 24.71 -2.70 -8.86
C ASP A 220 23.54 -1.79 -9.30
N PRO A 221 23.54 -0.49 -8.95
CA PRO A 221 22.48 0.42 -9.37
C PRO A 221 22.44 0.58 -10.89
N ASP A 222 23.57 0.36 -11.57
CA ASP A 222 23.64 0.47 -13.02
C ASP A 222 22.94 -0.69 -13.74
N SER A 223 22.72 -1.81 -13.05
CA SER A 223 21.94 -2.95 -13.51
C SER A 223 20.41 -2.75 -13.47
N CYS A 224 19.95 -1.59 -12.99
CA CYS A 224 18.53 -1.24 -13.02
C CYS A 224 18.02 -1.23 -14.49
N PRO A 225 16.99 -2.01 -14.84
CA PRO A 225 16.51 -2.10 -16.21
C PRO A 225 15.61 -0.93 -16.63
N PHE A 226 15.22 -0.07 -15.68
CA PHE A 226 14.25 1.00 -15.88
C PHE A 226 14.92 2.38 -15.88
N ARG A 227 16.09 2.48 -16.48
CA ARG A 227 16.89 3.70 -16.56
C ARG A 227 16.42 4.58 -17.70
N SER A 228 16.74 5.87 -17.62
CA SER A 228 16.49 6.86 -18.68
C SER A 228 17.76 7.60 -19.06
N ASP A 229 17.70 8.36 -20.16
CA ASP A 229 18.78 9.24 -20.59
C ASP A 229 19.08 10.39 -19.61
N THR A 230 18.10 10.78 -18.79
CA THR A 230 18.29 11.80 -17.75
C THR A 230 19.13 11.24 -16.58
N PRO A 231 20.31 11.83 -16.27
CA PRO A 231 21.19 11.30 -15.21
C PRO A 231 20.52 11.30 -13.83
N GLY A 232 19.75 12.34 -13.51
CA GLY A 232 19.02 12.45 -12.24
C GLY A 232 17.99 11.34 -12.06
N PHE A 233 17.21 11.04 -13.11
CA PHE A 233 16.24 9.95 -13.09
C PHE A 233 16.94 8.60 -12.92
N SER A 234 17.98 8.32 -13.72
CA SER A 234 18.74 7.06 -13.65
C SER A 234 19.39 6.82 -12.29
N MET A 235 19.92 7.88 -11.67
CA MET A 235 20.48 7.80 -10.32
C MET A 235 19.41 7.42 -9.29
N ILE A 236 18.24 8.08 -9.31
CA ILE A 236 17.14 7.82 -8.37
C ILE A 236 16.56 6.42 -8.60
N ALA A 237 16.34 6.04 -9.86
CA ALA A 237 15.93 4.69 -10.26
C ALA A 237 16.89 3.63 -9.69
N GLY A 238 18.21 3.82 -9.85
CA GLY A 238 19.22 2.93 -9.29
C GLY A 238 19.10 2.76 -7.77
N LYS A 239 18.84 3.85 -7.02
CA LYS A 239 18.62 3.79 -5.57
C LYS A 239 17.38 2.98 -5.20
N VAL A 240 16.24 3.24 -5.85
CA VAL A 240 14.98 2.51 -5.59
C VAL A 240 15.14 1.03 -5.93
N TYR A 241 15.82 0.72 -7.04
CA TYR A 241 16.12 -0.65 -7.44
C TYR A 241 17.01 -1.37 -6.42
N ALA A 242 18.14 -0.77 -6.03
CA ALA A 242 19.04 -1.34 -5.03
C ALA A 242 18.34 -1.57 -3.68
N ALA A 243 17.52 -0.62 -3.23
CA ALA A 243 16.74 -0.73 -2.00
C ALA A 243 15.73 -1.88 -2.08
N THR A 244 14.91 -1.94 -3.12
CA THR A 244 13.82 -2.93 -3.26
C THR A 244 14.35 -4.35 -3.41
N VAL A 245 15.38 -4.57 -4.23
CA VAL A 245 16.04 -5.88 -4.36
C VAL A 245 16.63 -6.33 -3.02
N THR A 246 17.29 -5.41 -2.30
CA THR A 246 17.94 -5.72 -1.03
C THR A 246 16.93 -6.01 0.06
N TYR A 247 15.87 -5.19 0.17
CA TYR A 247 14.84 -5.35 1.17
C TYR A 247 14.14 -6.71 1.02
N ASP A 248 13.69 -7.05 -0.19
CA ASP A 248 12.99 -8.31 -0.48
C ASP A 248 13.86 -9.54 -0.14
N ARG A 249 15.17 -9.46 -0.45
CA ARG A 249 16.15 -10.50 -0.07
C ARG A 249 16.31 -10.62 1.45
N LEU A 250 16.47 -9.51 2.16
CA LEU A 250 16.69 -9.49 3.61
C LEU A 250 15.45 -9.95 4.37
N ILE A 251 14.25 -9.54 3.94
CA ILE A 251 13.00 -9.91 4.62
C ILE A 251 12.67 -11.39 4.43
N THR A 252 12.95 -11.96 3.24
CA THR A 252 12.77 -13.40 2.98
C THR A 252 13.64 -14.26 3.90
N GLN A 253 14.83 -13.78 4.28
CA GLN A 253 15.71 -14.46 5.25
C GLN A 253 15.16 -14.40 6.70
N ARG A 254 14.32 -13.41 7.02
CA ARG A 254 13.75 -13.21 8.36
C ARG A 254 12.37 -13.82 8.52
N THR A 255 11.57 -13.80 7.46
CA THR A 255 10.19 -14.25 7.45
C THR A 255 10.05 -15.28 6.33
N PRO A 256 10.26 -16.59 6.59
CA PRO A 256 10.21 -17.60 5.53
C PRO A 256 8.86 -17.72 4.82
N SER A 257 7.77 -17.33 5.49
CA SER A 257 6.42 -17.30 4.91
C SER A 257 6.13 -16.04 4.08
N TYR A 258 7.05 -15.07 4.04
CA TYR A 258 6.87 -13.85 3.29
C TYR A 258 6.93 -14.14 1.79
N PRO A 259 5.87 -13.80 1.02
CA PRO A 259 5.94 -13.87 -0.43
C PRO A 259 6.78 -12.70 -0.96
N GLU A 260 7.77 -12.97 -1.79
CA GLU A 260 8.54 -11.94 -2.50
C GLU A 260 7.58 -10.97 -3.22
N ARG A 261 7.75 -9.66 -3.02
CA ARG A 261 6.89 -8.62 -3.61
C ARG A 261 7.59 -7.79 -4.68
N ARG A 262 8.91 -7.95 -4.88
CA ARG A 262 9.66 -7.17 -5.88
C ARG A 262 9.12 -7.34 -7.30
N GLN A 263 8.62 -8.52 -7.64
CA GLN A 263 8.12 -8.80 -8.98
C GLN A 263 6.84 -8.02 -9.29
N ASP A 264 5.96 -7.86 -8.29
CA ASP A 264 4.76 -7.04 -8.43
C ASP A 264 5.15 -5.56 -8.65
N LEU A 265 6.11 -5.04 -7.87
CA LEU A 265 6.62 -3.68 -8.06
C LEU A 265 7.28 -3.49 -9.43
N PHE A 266 8.09 -4.45 -9.89
CA PHE A 266 8.76 -4.38 -11.18
C PHE A 266 7.79 -4.46 -12.35
N ALA A 267 6.69 -5.21 -12.22
CA ALA A 267 5.63 -5.21 -13.21
C ALA A 267 4.96 -3.82 -13.32
N ILE A 268 4.71 -3.15 -12.18
CA ILE A 268 4.18 -1.79 -12.15
C ILE A 268 5.18 -0.81 -12.78
N TRP A 269 6.44 -0.92 -12.39
CA TRP A 269 7.51 -0.06 -12.91
C TRP A 269 7.70 -0.22 -14.42
N ASN A 270 7.69 -1.45 -14.93
CA ASN A 270 7.76 -1.73 -16.35
C ASN A 270 6.60 -1.08 -17.12
N PHE A 271 5.39 -1.12 -16.56
CA PHE A 271 4.23 -0.45 -17.15
C PHE A 271 4.44 1.08 -17.22
N TYR A 272 4.88 1.72 -16.13
CA TYR A 272 5.21 3.15 -16.15
C TYR A 272 6.28 3.46 -17.19
N HIS A 273 7.36 2.68 -17.23
CA HIS A 273 8.46 2.89 -18.14
C HIS A 273 8.04 2.81 -19.61
N SER A 274 7.32 1.75 -19.97
CA SER A 274 6.88 1.51 -21.37
C SER A 274 5.78 2.46 -21.87
N THR A 275 5.10 3.15 -20.95
CA THR A 275 3.98 4.06 -21.27
C THR A 275 4.41 5.53 -21.24
N LEU A 276 5.27 5.93 -20.31
CA LEU A 276 5.72 7.32 -20.15
C LEU A 276 6.99 7.69 -20.89
N TYR A 277 7.85 6.71 -21.17
CA TYR A 277 9.16 6.93 -21.78
C TYR A 277 9.20 6.49 -23.25
N ARG A 278 8.09 6.71 -23.98
CA ARG A 278 8.07 6.59 -25.45
C ARG A 278 8.48 7.89 -26.13
#